data_AF-A0A354GU79-F1
#
_entry.id   AF-A0A354GU79-F1
#
_cell.length_a   1.000
_cell.length_b   1.000
_cell.length_c   1.000
_cell.angle_alpha   90.00
_cell.angle_beta   90.00
_cell.angle_gamma   90.00
#
_symmetry.space_group_name_H-M   'P 1'
#
loop_
_entity.id
_entity.type
_entity.pdbx_description
1 polymer ?
#
loop_
_entity_poly.entity_id
_entity_poly.type
_entity_poly.pdbx_seq_one_letter_code
_entity_poly.pdbx_strand_id
1 'polypeptide(L)'
;MTMEPIEPFWFKQRQCKAEPAGDNGLRVSGPNLPETFLRIERSGDDRWRAALRLSADGPDASSTDPELKTPKEAWEAAFELYRVRMIV
;
A
#
# COMPACT_ATOMS: atom_id res chain seq x y z
N MET A 1 -15.08 10.22 -0.47
CA MET A 1 -13.86 10.99 -0.79
C MET A 1 -12.73 9.99 -0.90
N THR A 2 -12.30 9.69 -2.12
CA THR A 2 -11.12 8.85 -2.39
C THR A 2 -9.91 9.62 -1.88
N MET A 3 -9.26 9.15 -0.81
CA MET A 3 -8.08 9.85 -0.28
C MET A 3 -6.87 9.45 -1.10
N GLU A 4 -6.40 10.39 -1.92
CA GLU A 4 -5.28 10.15 -2.83
C GLU A 4 -4.01 9.76 -2.05
N PRO A 5 -3.34 8.66 -2.42
CA PRO A 5 -2.10 8.26 -1.80
C PRO A 5 -0.99 9.26 -2.12
N ILE A 6 -0.21 9.62 -1.10
CA ILE A 6 1.02 10.38 -1.31
C ILE A 6 2.14 9.37 -1.58
N GLU A 7 2.52 9.24 -2.83
CA GLU A 7 3.64 8.38 -3.23
C GLU A 7 4.97 8.88 -2.61
N PRO A 8 5.71 8.01 -1.90
CA PRO A 8 7.01 8.38 -1.34
C PRO A 8 8.03 8.76 -2.42
N PHE A 9 8.97 9.64 -2.08
CA PHE A 9 10.00 10.08 -3.02
C PHE A 9 10.84 8.92 -3.59
N TRP A 10 11.23 7.96 -2.74
CA TRP A 10 12.01 6.79 -3.16
C TRP A 10 11.26 5.90 -4.17
N PHE A 11 9.93 5.87 -4.10
CA PHE A 11 9.08 5.07 -4.99
C PHE A 11 9.20 5.57 -6.43
N LYS A 12 9.17 6.89 -6.60
CA LYS A 12 9.39 7.55 -7.89
C LYS A 12 10.81 7.35 -8.40
N GLN A 13 11.82 7.40 -7.52
CA GLN A 13 13.21 7.15 -7.91
C GLN A 13 13.44 5.72 -8.46
N ARG A 14 12.71 4.73 -7.95
CA ARG A 14 12.73 3.35 -8.44
C ARG A 14 11.87 3.14 -9.70
N GLN A 15 11.36 4.22 -10.30
CA GLN A 15 10.49 4.20 -11.49
C GLN A 15 9.25 3.32 -11.30
N CYS A 16 8.80 3.16 -10.05
CA CYS A 16 7.58 2.42 -9.76
C CYS A 16 6.35 3.26 -10.12
N LYS A 17 5.24 2.59 -10.44
CA LYS A 17 3.95 3.18 -10.77
C LYS A 17 2.91 2.66 -9.80
N ALA A 18 2.02 3.53 -9.34
CA ALA A 18 0.84 3.17 -8.59
C ALA A 18 -0.41 3.59 -9.37
N GLU A 19 -1.35 2.66 -9.54
CA GLU A 19 -2.62 2.88 -10.22
C GLU A 19 -3.77 2.50 -9.28
N PRO A 20 -4.90 3.22 -9.28
CA PRO A 20 -6.05 2.86 -8.45
C PRO A 20 -6.52 1.43 -8.71
N ALA A 21 -6.76 0.67 -7.64
CA ALA A 21 -7.23 -0.70 -7.69
C ALA A 21 -8.31 -0.93 -6.62
N GLY A 22 -9.56 -0.62 -6.97
CA GLY A 22 -10.69 -0.67 -6.04
C GLY A 22 -10.67 0.46 -5.00
N ASP A 23 -11.52 0.34 -3.99
CA ASP A 23 -11.64 1.33 -2.93
C ASP A 23 -10.45 1.23 -1.96
N ASN A 24 -9.70 2.33 -1.83
CA ASN A 24 -8.51 2.44 -0.99
C ASN A 24 -7.41 1.41 -1.35
N GLY A 25 -7.33 1.02 -2.61
CA GLY A 25 -6.30 0.12 -3.12
C GLY A 25 -5.47 0.73 -4.24
N LEU A 26 -4.21 0.30 -4.33
CA LEU A 26 -3.29 0.62 -5.40
C LEU A 26 -2.69 -0.65 -5.98
N ARG A 27 -2.69 -0.75 -7.30
CA ARG A 27 -1.85 -1.67 -8.05
C ARG A 27 -0.50 -1.04 -8.26
N VAL A 28 0.54 -1.70 -7.80
CA VAL A 28 1.92 -1.22 -7.85
C VAL A 28 2.75 -2.10 -8.77
N SER A 29 3.50 -1.47 -9.66
CA SER A 29 4.43 -2.13 -10.57
C SER A 29 5.74 -1.36 -10.65
N GLY A 30 6.83 -2.02 -11.03
CA GLY A 30 8.13 -1.40 -11.22
C GLY A 30 9.05 -2.24 -12.11
N PRO A 31 10.18 -1.68 -12.60
CA PRO A 31 11.12 -2.41 -13.43
C PRO A 31 11.66 -3.66 -12.72
N ASN A 32 11.53 -4.83 -13.35
CA ASN A 32 11.95 -6.14 -12.81
C ASN A 32 11.29 -6.54 -11.47
N LEU A 33 10.19 -5.90 -11.09
CA LEU A 33 9.42 -6.24 -9.90
C LEU A 33 8.08 -6.84 -10.31
N PRO A 34 7.59 -7.89 -9.62
CA PRO A 34 6.26 -8.40 -9.88
C PRO A 34 5.21 -7.35 -9.50
N GLU A 35 4.05 -7.45 -10.15
CA GLU A 35 2.88 -6.65 -9.78
C GLU A 35 2.44 -7.01 -8.36
N THR A 36 2.10 -5.98 -7.57
CA THR A 36 1.60 -6.13 -6.20
C THR A 36 0.46 -5.17 -5.94
N PHE A 37 -0.26 -5.38 -4.85
CA PHE A 37 -1.44 -4.61 -4.51
C PHE A 37 -1.32 -4.08 -3.09
N LEU A 38 -1.35 -2.76 -2.94
CA LEU A 38 -1.42 -2.08 -1.65
C LEU A 38 -2.87 -1.78 -1.32
N ARG A 39 -3.22 -1.87 -0.04
CA ARG A 39 -4.56 -1.52 0.44
C ARG A 39 -4.46 -0.84 1.79
N ILE A 40 -5.32 0.15 2.02
CA ILE A 40 -5.60 0.65 3.36
C ILE A 40 -7.05 0.36 3.72
N GLU A 41 -7.28 -0.03 4.96
CA GLU A 41 -8.60 -0.38 5.47
C GLU A 41 -8.83 0.37 6.78
N ARG A 42 -10.04 0.90 6.95
CA ARG A 42 -10.48 1.45 8.23
C ARG A 42 -11.00 0.29 9.08
N SER A 43 -10.42 0.10 10.25
CA SER A 43 -10.91 -0.78 11.30
C SER A 43 -11.84 -0.01 12.24
N GLY A 44 -12.53 -0.71 13.15
CA GLY A 44 -13.28 -0.07 14.23
C GLY A 44 -12.43 0.95 15.00
N ASP A 45 -13.07 1.97 15.57
CA ASP A 45 -12.45 3.08 16.34
C ASP A 45 -11.58 4.06 15.53
N ASP A 46 -11.94 4.31 14.27
CA ASP A 46 -11.26 5.28 13.40
C ASP A 46 -9.77 4.99 13.16
N ARG A 47 -9.39 3.73 13.39
CA ARG A 47 -8.04 3.25 13.12
C ARG A 47 -7.93 2.70 11.72
N TRP A 48 -6.71 2.73 11.23
CA TRP A 48 -6.37 2.29 9.89
C TRP A 48 -5.36 1.15 9.97
N ARG A 49 -5.43 0.28 8.98
CA ARG A 49 -4.50 -0.81 8.73
C ARG A 49 -4.01 -0.72 7.30
N ALA A 50 -2.73 -1.00 7.10
CA ALA A 50 -2.13 -1.14 5.78
C ALA A 50 -1.91 -2.62 5.45
N ALA A 51 -2.08 -2.99 4.19
CA ALA A 51 -1.84 -4.34 3.71
C ALA A 51 -1.13 -4.33 2.34
N LEU A 52 -0.33 -5.37 2.11
CA LEU A 52 0.32 -5.70 0.84
C LEU A 52 -0.15 -7.09 0.42
N ARG A 53 -0.60 -7.24 -0.82
CA ARG A 53 -0.98 -8.51 -1.45
C ARG A 53 -0.16 -8.75 -2.71
N LEU A 54 0.08 -10.02 -3.02
CA LEU A 54 0.80 -10.44 -4.23
C LEU A 54 -0.14 -10.72 -5.41
N SER A 55 -1.45 -10.65 -5.20
CA SER A 55 -2.49 -10.70 -6.24
C SER A 55 -3.70 -9.91 -5.76
N ALA A 56 -4.57 -9.46 -6.68
CA ALA A 56 -5.71 -8.60 -6.37
C ALA A 56 -6.64 -9.19 -5.29
N ASP A 57 -7.02 -10.46 -5.48
CA ASP A 57 -7.93 -11.20 -4.59
C ASP A 57 -7.20 -12.15 -3.62
N GLY A 58 -5.86 -12.04 -3.56
CA GLY A 58 -5.04 -12.89 -2.71
C GLY A 58 -5.09 -12.50 -1.23
N PRO A 59 -4.59 -13.37 -0.33
CA PRO A 59 -4.44 -13.02 1.08
C PRO A 59 -3.41 -11.91 1.25
N ASP A 60 -3.50 -11.21 2.39
CA ASP A 60 -2.48 -10.24 2.81
C ASP A 60 -1.14 -10.97 2.98
N ALA A 61 -0.16 -10.61 2.16
CA ALA A 61 1.20 -11.12 2.25
C ALA A 61 1.97 -10.46 3.41
N SER A 62 1.61 -9.22 3.73
CA SER A 62 2.04 -8.50 4.93
C SER A 62 1.01 -7.44 5.29
N SER A 63 0.91 -7.09 6.57
CA SER A 63 0.02 -6.04 7.05
C SER A 63 0.49 -5.45 8.36
N THR A 64 0.01 -4.24 8.68
CA THR A 64 0.13 -3.67 10.03
C THR A 64 -1.01 -4.14 10.92
N ASP A 65 -0.88 -3.87 12.22
CA ASP A 65 -2.03 -3.86 13.13
C ASP A 65 -2.94 -2.63 12.84
N PRO A 66 -4.24 -2.70 13.21
CA PRO A 66 -5.18 -1.61 13.01
C PRO A 66 -5.04 -0.52 14.08
N GLU A 67 -3.88 0.13 14.13
CA GLU A 67 -3.58 1.17 15.13
C GLU A 67 -3.25 2.55 14.52
N LEU A 68 -3.11 2.61 13.19
CA LEU A 68 -2.74 3.83 12.47
C LEU A 68 -3.87 4.85 12.58
N LYS A 69 -3.51 6.11 12.84
CA LYS A 69 -4.48 7.15 13.22
C LYS A 69 -5.07 7.85 12.02
N THR A 70 -4.36 7.83 10.89
CA THR A 70 -4.77 8.55 9.70
C THR A 70 -4.59 7.71 8.43
N PRO A 71 -5.37 7.99 7.37
CA PRO A 71 -5.17 7.39 6.05
C PRO A 71 -3.78 7.65 5.47
N LYS A 72 -3.18 8.81 5.81
CA LYS A 72 -1.83 9.15 5.40
C LYS A 72 -0.81 8.18 6.01
N GLU A 73 -0.88 7.96 7.33
CA GLU A 73 -0.03 6.97 8.02
C GLU A 73 -0.23 5.56 7.44
N ALA A 74 -1.47 5.20 7.09
CA ALA A 74 -1.77 3.93 6.45
C ALA A 74 -1.12 3.80 5.06
N TRP A 75 -1.15 4.86 4.25
CA TRP A 75 -0.46 4.83 2.96
C TRP A 75 1.06 4.77 3.11
N GLU A 76 1.64 5.56 4.01
CA GLU A 76 3.07 5.51 4.31
C GLU A 76 3.50 4.09 4.74
N ALA A 77 2.72 3.47 5.63
CA ALA A 77 2.95 2.09 6.06
C ALA A 77 2.78 1.09 4.90
N ALA A 78 1.79 1.25 4.02
CA ALA A 78 1.59 0.36 2.87
C ALA A 78 2.79 0.39 1.91
N PHE A 79 3.30 1.58 1.59
CA PHE A 79 4.50 1.72 0.78
C PHE A 79 5.75 1.17 1.48
N GLU A 80 5.84 1.31 2.80
CA GLU A 80 6.94 0.73 3.58
C GLU A 80 6.91 -0.81 3.55
N LEU A 81 5.72 -1.42 3.69
CA LEU A 81 5.55 -2.87 3.52
C LEU A 81 6.03 -3.34 2.14
N TYR A 82 5.71 -2.59 1.08
CA TYR A 82 6.21 -2.85 -0.27
C TYR A 82 7.73 -2.70 -0.36
N ARG A 83 8.30 -1.62 0.19
CA ARG A 83 9.74 -1.36 0.16
C ARG A 83 10.53 -2.51 0.79
N VAL A 84 10.13 -2.92 1.99
CA VAL A 84 10.80 -3.97 2.77
C VAL A 84 10.70 -5.31 2.07
N ARG A 85 9.56 -5.62 1.42
CA ARG A 85 9.35 -6.93 0.79
C ARG A 85 9.93 -7.03 -0.62
N MET A 86 9.87 -5.96 -1.42
CA MET A 86 10.09 -6.04 -2.86
C MET A 86 11.39 -5.39 -3.34
N ILE A 87 11.94 -4.43 -2.59
CA ILE A 87 12.90 -3.45 -3.13
C ILE A 87 14.32 -3.56 -2.54
N VAL A 88 14.52 -4.47 -1.58
CA VAL A 88 15.78 -4.76 -0.83
C VAL A 88 17.02 -4.06 -1.37
#